data_AF-A0A150HLV4-F1
#
_entry.id   AF-A0A150HLV4-F1
#
_cell.length_a   1.000
_cell.length_b   1.000
_cell.length_c   1.000
_cell.angle_alpha   90.00
_cell.angle_beta   90.00
_cell.angle_gamma   90.00
#
_symmetry.space_group_name_H-M   'P 1'
#
loop_
_entity.id
_entity.type
_entity.pdbx_description
1 polymer ?
#
loop_
_entity_poly.entity_id
_entity_poly.type
_entity_poly.pdbx_seq_one_letter_code
_entity_poly.pdbx_strand_id
1 'polypeptide(L)'
;MTGSLKFGFRISDFTTIARNYICAVFLCVFCSSSLAAIEQPKAVWYRYYDKNGVANVSTSVTPEHIRYGYEALDRNMQVIKKNRPYNAAQDIQQSARRESIARQREQDLRLKRAYGNTKIAASKRDQILATLKKQLNYQQDQLQQLQQDKIAFKRQEMEYHRKGQAIPAQLKNNLENNNRNIDNVKRTVESLRNAYHKTESDYEDIINRLRILEQNDANRTR
;
A
#
# COMPACT_ATOMS: atom_id res chain seq x y z
N MET A 1 -28.37 60.69 -53.26
CA MET A 1 -29.57 60.54 -52.41
C MET A 1 -30.23 59.22 -52.82
N THR A 2 -29.88 58.12 -52.17
CA THR A 2 -30.64 57.38 -51.12
C THR A 2 -31.66 56.37 -51.68
N GLY A 3 -31.40 55.08 -51.43
CA GLY A 3 -32.36 53.96 -51.38
C GLY A 3 -32.51 53.15 -52.67
N SER A 4 -32.69 51.82 -52.68
CA SER A 4 -32.77 50.79 -51.64
C SER A 4 -32.76 49.40 -52.32
N LEU A 5 -32.10 48.40 -51.72
CA LEU A 5 -32.07 47.00 -52.16
C LEU A 5 -33.42 46.28 -51.92
N LYS A 6 -33.77 45.32 -52.78
CA LYS A 6 -34.62 44.18 -52.41
C LYS A 6 -34.00 42.86 -52.86
N PHE A 7 -33.60 42.08 -51.84
CA PHE A 7 -33.24 40.67 -51.90
C PHE A 7 -34.48 39.81 -52.13
N GLY A 8 -34.31 38.67 -52.82
CA GLY A 8 -35.27 37.58 -52.79
C GLY A 8 -34.69 36.33 -53.43
N PHE A 9 -34.31 35.33 -52.63
CA PHE A 9 -34.40 33.93 -53.05
C PHE A 9 -34.66 33.02 -51.84
N ARG A 10 -35.56 32.06 -52.07
CA ARG A 10 -36.31 31.26 -51.10
C ARG A 10 -35.47 30.21 -50.36
N ILE A 11 -35.75 30.05 -49.08
CA ILE A 11 -35.34 28.93 -48.21
C ILE A 11 -36.54 27.98 -48.12
N SER A 12 -36.62 26.92 -48.93
CA SER A 12 -37.68 25.91 -48.75
C SER A 12 -37.36 24.48 -49.20
N ASP A 13 -36.19 24.21 -49.80
CA ASP A 13 -35.98 22.91 -50.46
C ASP A 13 -34.93 22.02 -49.77
N PHE A 14 -34.27 22.51 -48.71
CA PHE A 14 -33.17 21.78 -48.06
C PHE A 14 -33.59 20.79 -46.96
N THR A 15 -34.82 20.89 -46.44
CA THR A 15 -35.25 20.16 -45.23
C THR A 15 -35.88 18.80 -45.52
N THR A 16 -36.44 18.56 -46.71
CA THR A 16 -37.16 17.32 -47.02
C THR A 16 -36.24 16.20 -47.49
N ILE A 17 -35.15 16.55 -48.20
CA ILE A 17 -34.15 15.61 -48.70
C ILE A 17 -33.32 15.03 -47.54
N ALA A 18 -32.88 15.88 -46.61
CA ALA A 18 -32.11 15.45 -45.43
C ALA A 18 -32.87 14.42 -44.55
N ARG A 19 -34.20 14.52 -44.45
CA ARG A 19 -35.01 13.66 -43.59
C ARG A 19 -35.18 12.23 -44.12
N ASN A 20 -35.24 12.03 -45.44
CA ASN A 20 -35.35 10.69 -46.03
C ASN A 20 -34.00 9.94 -46.02
N TYR A 21 -32.87 10.64 -46.15
CA TYR A 21 -31.54 10.01 -46.02
C TYR A 21 -31.21 9.61 -44.58
N ILE A 22 -31.69 10.36 -43.58
CA ILE A 22 -31.52 10.00 -42.16
C ILE A 22 -32.23 8.68 -41.83
N CYS A 23 -33.42 8.44 -42.38
CA CYS A 23 -34.15 7.18 -42.15
C CYS A 23 -33.53 5.98 -42.88
N ALA A 24 -33.00 6.17 -44.10
CA ALA A 24 -32.33 5.09 -44.85
C ALA A 24 -30.98 4.70 -44.23
N VAL A 25 -30.22 5.67 -43.69
CA VAL A 25 -28.96 5.41 -42.97
C VAL A 25 -29.23 4.73 -41.62
N PHE A 26 -30.29 5.11 -40.90
CA PHE A 26 -30.67 4.42 -39.65
C PHE A 26 -31.10 2.97 -39.86
N LEU A 27 -31.75 2.65 -40.99
CA LEU A 27 -32.23 1.31 -41.30
C LEU A 27 -31.12 0.37 -41.81
N CYS A 28 -30.08 0.90 -42.48
CA CYS A 28 -28.91 0.11 -42.90
C CYS A 28 -27.88 -0.12 -41.76
N VAL A 29 -27.80 0.79 -40.78
CA VAL A 29 -26.89 0.62 -39.62
C VAL A 29 -27.41 -0.42 -38.62
N PHE A 30 -28.72 -0.66 -38.56
CA PHE A 30 -29.32 -1.67 -37.67
C PHE A 30 -29.18 -3.13 -38.17
N CYS A 31 -28.76 -3.36 -39.42
CA CYS A 31 -28.70 -4.70 -40.01
C CYS A 31 -27.32 -5.41 -39.89
N SER A 32 -26.33 -4.80 -39.24
CA SER A 32 -24.94 -5.30 -39.29
C SER A 32 -24.31 -5.64 -37.93
N SER A 33 -25.09 -6.09 -36.95
CA SER A 33 -24.52 -6.59 -35.69
C SER A 33 -25.21 -7.84 -35.16
N SER A 34 -25.29 -8.86 -36.03
CA SER A 34 -25.23 -10.24 -35.57
C SER A 34 -23.81 -10.50 -35.09
N LEU A 35 -23.47 -10.07 -33.88
CA LEU A 35 -22.28 -10.54 -33.19
C LEU A 35 -22.55 -12.02 -32.88
N ALA A 36 -22.17 -12.91 -33.80
CA ALA A 36 -22.15 -14.34 -33.51
C ALA A 36 -21.25 -14.50 -32.29
N ALA A 37 -21.84 -14.86 -31.15
CA ALA A 37 -21.08 -15.19 -29.96
C ALA A 37 -20.15 -16.34 -30.35
N ILE A 38 -18.85 -16.06 -30.45
CA ILE A 38 -17.83 -17.09 -30.64
C ILE A 38 -17.87 -17.89 -29.33
N GLU A 39 -18.62 -18.98 -29.32
CA GLU A 39 -18.61 -19.92 -28.21
C GLU A 39 -17.16 -20.37 -28.03
N GLN A 40 -16.55 -19.96 -26.92
CA GLN A 40 -15.21 -20.40 -26.61
C GLN A 40 -15.24 -21.93 -26.52
N PRO A 41 -14.35 -22.63 -27.24
CA PRO A 41 -14.37 -24.08 -27.28
C PRO A 41 -14.17 -24.62 -25.85
N LYS A 42 -15.22 -25.23 -25.32
CA LYS A 42 -15.27 -25.73 -23.95
C LYS A 42 -14.75 -27.16 -23.91
N ALA A 43 -13.89 -27.45 -22.94
CA ALA A 43 -13.44 -28.81 -22.66
C ALA A 43 -14.64 -29.69 -22.29
N VAL A 44 -14.83 -30.79 -23.01
CA VAL A 44 -15.84 -31.83 -22.73
C VAL A 44 -15.16 -33.13 -22.33
N TRP A 45 -13.99 -33.42 -22.90
CA TRP A 45 -13.21 -34.59 -22.58
C TRP A 45 -11.77 -34.24 -22.22
N TYR A 46 -11.13 -35.12 -21.46
CA TYR A 46 -9.74 -35.03 -21.07
C TYR A 46 -9.06 -36.33 -21.45
N ARG A 47 -7.90 -36.23 -22.10
CA ARG A 47 -7.13 -37.38 -22.56
C ARG A 47 -5.73 -37.34 -22.02
N TYR A 48 -5.22 -38.45 -21.49
CA TYR A 48 -3.80 -38.61 -21.19
C TYR A 48 -3.26 -39.88 -21.87
N TYR A 49 -1.94 -39.94 -21.97
CA TYR A 49 -1.22 -41.13 -22.42
C TYR A 49 -0.55 -41.76 -21.21
N ASP A 50 -0.79 -43.04 -20.97
CA ASP A 50 -0.08 -43.76 -19.92
C ASP A 50 1.38 -44.05 -20.34
N LYS A 51 2.14 -44.70 -19.45
CA LYS A 51 3.54 -45.09 -19.71
C LYS A 51 3.73 -46.01 -20.93
N ASN A 52 2.66 -46.68 -21.38
CA ASN A 52 2.67 -47.58 -22.53
C ASN A 52 2.21 -46.87 -23.82
N GLY A 53 1.88 -45.58 -23.75
CA GLY A 53 1.37 -44.81 -24.89
C GLY A 53 -0.13 -45.02 -25.17
N VAL A 54 -0.88 -45.65 -24.26
CA VAL A 54 -2.31 -45.89 -24.43
C VAL A 54 -3.11 -44.63 -24.08
N ALA A 55 -3.94 -44.18 -25.00
CA ALA A 55 -4.83 -43.03 -24.81
C ALA A 55 -5.99 -43.39 -23.88
N ASN A 56 -6.10 -42.68 -22.77
CA ASN A 56 -7.18 -42.82 -21.81
C ASN A 56 -8.00 -41.54 -21.78
N VAL A 57 -9.30 -41.62 -22.00
CA VAL A 57 -10.21 -40.47 -22.10
C VAL A 57 -11.24 -40.50 -20.98
N SER A 58 -11.46 -39.36 -20.33
CA SER A 58 -12.44 -39.19 -19.25
C SER A 58 -13.19 -37.86 -19.40
N THR A 59 -14.40 -37.77 -18.85
CA THR A 59 -15.15 -36.49 -18.76
C THR A 59 -14.63 -35.58 -17.64
N SER A 60 -13.76 -36.09 -16.76
CA SER A 60 -13.15 -35.35 -15.66
C SER A 60 -11.64 -35.59 -15.57
N VAL A 61 -10.93 -34.60 -15.04
CA VAL A 61 -9.48 -34.68 -14.81
C VAL A 61 -9.21 -35.56 -13.60
N THR A 62 -8.53 -36.69 -13.80
CA THR A 62 -8.12 -37.61 -12.72
C THR A 62 -6.66 -37.37 -12.29
N PRO A 63 -6.21 -37.92 -11.15
CA PRO A 63 -4.81 -37.82 -10.74
C PRO A 63 -3.82 -38.32 -11.81
N GLU A 64 -4.20 -39.32 -12.60
CA GLU A 64 -3.38 -39.84 -13.70
C GLU A 64 -3.18 -38.82 -14.83
N HIS A 65 -4.23 -38.05 -15.15
CA HIS A 65 -4.12 -36.93 -16.09
C HIS A 65 -3.13 -35.89 -15.59
N ILE A 66 -3.15 -35.58 -14.29
CA ILE A 66 -2.21 -34.63 -13.68
C ILE A 66 -0.79 -35.19 -13.71
N ARG A 67 -0.62 -36.49 -13.41
CA ARG A 67 0.68 -37.18 -13.37
C ARG A 67 1.37 -37.23 -14.74
N TYR A 68 0.64 -37.59 -15.79
CA TYR A 68 1.20 -37.78 -17.14
C TYR A 68 1.05 -36.55 -18.05
N GLY A 69 0.33 -35.53 -17.60
CA GLY A 69 -0.12 -34.45 -18.47
C GLY A 69 -1.30 -34.91 -19.31
N TYR A 70 -2.10 -33.96 -19.76
CA TYR A 70 -3.33 -34.27 -20.47
C TYR A 70 -3.69 -33.21 -21.50
N GLU A 71 -4.52 -33.62 -22.44
CA GLU A 71 -5.10 -32.76 -23.45
C GLU A 71 -6.58 -32.58 -23.11
N ALA A 72 -7.02 -31.33 -23.03
CA ALA A 72 -8.43 -30.99 -23.00
C ALA A 72 -8.95 -31.00 -24.44
N LEU A 73 -10.09 -31.66 -24.63
CA LEU A 73 -10.71 -31.91 -25.92
C LEU A 73 -12.11 -31.28 -25.95
N ASP A 74 -12.53 -30.79 -27.12
CA ASP A 74 -13.90 -30.32 -27.34
C ASP A 74 -14.88 -31.50 -27.60
N ARG A 75 -16.13 -31.18 -27.94
CA ARG A 75 -17.17 -32.17 -28.29
C ARG A 75 -16.84 -33.02 -29.53
N ASN A 76 -15.90 -32.57 -30.36
CA ASN A 76 -15.51 -33.21 -31.60
C ASN A 76 -14.18 -33.99 -31.46
N MET A 77 -13.71 -34.24 -30.23
CA MET A 77 -12.42 -34.88 -29.92
C MET A 77 -11.21 -34.06 -30.43
N GLN A 78 -11.36 -32.76 -30.64
CA GLN A 78 -10.26 -31.89 -31.06
C GLN A 78 -9.56 -31.31 -29.85
N VAL A 79 -8.22 -31.28 -29.87
CA VAL A 79 -7.41 -30.75 -28.76
C VAL A 79 -7.52 -29.23 -28.72
N ILE A 80 -8.06 -28.71 -27.63
CA ILE A 80 -8.20 -27.27 -27.39
C ILE A 80 -7.10 -26.73 -26.47
N LYS A 81 -6.53 -27.58 -25.62
CA LYS A 81 -5.44 -27.21 -24.71
C LYS A 81 -4.61 -28.42 -24.31
N LYS A 82 -3.28 -28.24 -24.24
CA LYS A 82 -2.36 -29.25 -23.72
C LYS A 82 -1.76 -28.82 -22.39
N ASN A 83 -1.90 -29.65 -21.37
CA ASN A 83 -1.38 -29.48 -20.02
C ASN A 83 -0.19 -30.40 -19.80
N ARG A 84 0.88 -29.85 -19.24
CA ARG A 84 2.11 -30.61 -18.95
C ARG A 84 1.92 -31.53 -17.73
N PRO A 85 2.69 -32.62 -17.64
CA PRO A 85 2.80 -33.43 -16.43
C PRO A 85 3.12 -32.58 -15.21
N TYR A 86 2.53 -32.91 -14.06
CA TYR A 86 2.85 -32.27 -12.79
C TYR A 86 4.28 -32.58 -12.37
N ASN A 87 5.04 -31.54 -12.05
CA ASN A 87 6.42 -31.64 -11.56
C ASN A 87 6.47 -31.17 -10.10
N ALA A 88 6.52 -32.13 -9.17
CA ALA A 88 6.57 -31.85 -7.73
C ALA A 88 7.82 -31.04 -7.33
N ALA A 89 8.99 -31.32 -7.92
CA ALA A 89 10.22 -30.61 -7.61
C ALA A 89 10.16 -29.14 -8.03
N GLN A 90 9.63 -28.87 -9.23
CA GLN A 90 9.40 -27.50 -9.70
C GLN A 90 8.33 -26.78 -8.86
N ASP A 91 7.29 -27.49 -8.42
CA ASP A 91 6.23 -26.90 -7.61
C ASP A 91 6.72 -26.52 -6.21
N ILE A 92 7.57 -27.34 -5.58
CA ILE A 92 8.24 -27.01 -4.31
C ILE A 92 9.15 -25.79 -4.46
N GLN A 93 9.90 -25.69 -5.56
CA GLN A 93 10.76 -24.53 -5.81
C GLN A 93 9.92 -23.25 -6.05
N GLN A 94 8.83 -23.37 -6.80
CA GLN A 94 7.95 -22.26 -7.11
C GLN A 94 7.07 -21.86 -5.90
N SER A 95 6.74 -22.80 -5.00
CA SER A 95 5.86 -22.55 -3.86
C SER A 95 6.45 -21.52 -2.90
N ALA A 96 7.73 -21.64 -2.56
CA ALA A 96 8.43 -20.68 -1.71
C ALA A 96 8.41 -19.25 -2.30
N ARG A 97 8.63 -19.13 -3.63
CA ARG A 97 8.52 -17.86 -4.35
C ARG A 97 7.08 -17.32 -4.37
N ARG A 98 6.08 -18.18 -4.59
CA ARG A 98 4.65 -17.77 -4.56
C ARG A 98 4.27 -17.27 -3.17
N GLU A 99 4.71 -17.96 -2.12
CA GLU A 99 4.48 -17.58 -0.73
C GLU A 99 5.17 -16.25 -0.39
N SER A 100 6.44 -16.06 -0.78
CA SER A 100 7.14 -14.79 -0.53
C SER A 100 6.45 -13.61 -1.21
N ILE A 101 6.01 -13.79 -2.46
CA ILE A 101 5.26 -12.77 -3.20
C ILE A 101 3.91 -12.49 -2.54
N ALA A 102 3.19 -13.54 -2.10
CA ALA A 102 1.92 -13.39 -1.41
C ALA A 102 2.08 -12.60 -0.10
N ARG A 103 3.10 -12.93 0.70
CA ARG A 103 3.43 -12.21 1.95
C ARG A 103 3.77 -10.74 1.69
N GLN A 104 4.59 -10.45 0.67
CA GLN A 104 4.90 -9.07 0.30
C GLN A 104 3.65 -8.29 -0.12
N ARG A 105 2.79 -8.88 -0.96
CA ARG A 105 1.51 -8.25 -1.35
C ARG A 105 0.62 -7.99 -0.15
N GLU A 106 0.56 -8.92 0.79
CA GLU A 106 -0.23 -8.74 2.00
C GLU A 106 0.31 -7.58 2.86
N GLN A 107 1.63 -7.51 3.05
CA GLN A 107 2.29 -6.40 3.75
C GLN A 107 2.02 -5.06 3.07
N ASP A 108 2.12 -4.99 1.74
CA ASP A 108 1.82 -3.78 0.97
C ASP A 108 0.36 -3.35 1.11
N LEU A 109 -0.57 -4.31 1.09
CA LEU A 109 -2.00 -4.04 1.32
C LEU A 109 -2.27 -3.54 2.74
N ARG A 110 -1.61 -4.13 3.74
CA ARG A 110 -1.68 -3.66 5.13
C ARG A 110 -1.17 -2.22 5.24
N LEU A 111 -0.06 -1.90 4.58
CA LEU A 111 0.52 -0.55 4.56
C LEU A 111 -0.45 0.48 3.95
N LYS A 112 -1.02 0.15 2.78
CA LYS A 112 -2.04 0.99 2.11
C LYS A 112 -3.28 1.17 2.99
N ARG A 113 -3.73 0.13 3.71
CA ARG A 113 -4.87 0.25 4.63
C ARG A 113 -4.58 1.14 5.84
N ALA A 114 -3.37 1.06 6.41
CA ALA A 114 -3.01 1.80 7.62
C ALA A 114 -2.80 3.30 7.38
N TYR A 115 -2.27 3.67 6.21
CA TYR A 115 -1.87 5.04 5.91
C TYR A 115 -2.59 5.65 4.71
N GLY A 116 -3.19 4.86 3.82
CA GLY A 116 -3.87 5.35 2.62
C GLY A 116 -2.90 5.79 1.53
N ASN A 117 -2.17 6.88 1.77
CA ASN A 117 -1.21 7.48 0.85
C ASN A 117 0.03 8.03 1.57
N THR A 118 1.04 8.36 0.78
CA THR A 118 2.31 8.94 1.26
C THR A 118 2.13 10.22 2.07
N LYS A 119 1.21 11.12 1.66
CA LYS A 119 0.96 12.40 2.34
C LYS A 119 0.40 12.21 3.75
N ILE A 120 -0.53 11.27 3.92
CA ILE A 120 -1.12 10.94 5.22
C ILE A 120 -0.06 10.31 6.13
N ALA A 121 0.78 9.42 5.60
CA ALA A 121 1.90 8.85 6.36
C ALA A 121 2.86 9.94 6.87
N ALA A 122 3.26 10.87 6.00
CA ALA A 122 4.11 12.01 6.36
C ALA A 122 3.45 12.91 7.41
N SER A 123 2.16 13.23 7.26
CA SER A 123 1.44 14.05 8.24
C SER A 123 1.38 13.37 9.61
N LYS A 124 1.11 12.05 9.66
CA LYS A 124 1.14 11.29 10.92
C LYS A 124 2.54 11.28 11.56
N ARG A 125 3.60 11.10 10.77
CA ARG A 125 4.99 11.21 11.23
C ARG A 125 5.21 12.56 11.91
N ASP A 126 4.90 13.65 11.21
CA ASP A 126 5.17 15.00 11.69
C ASP A 126 4.40 15.32 12.97
N GLN A 127 3.15 14.83 13.10
CA GLN A 127 2.36 14.96 14.33
C GLN A 127 2.99 14.23 15.52
N ILE A 128 3.47 12.99 15.32
CA ILE A 128 4.11 12.21 16.38
C ILE A 128 5.44 12.85 16.76
N LEU A 129 6.27 13.22 15.78
CA LEU A 129 7.57 13.87 16.03
C LEU A 129 7.39 15.22 16.76
N ALA A 130 6.38 16.01 16.38
CA ALA A 130 6.06 17.25 17.09
C ALA A 130 5.66 16.99 18.54
N THR A 131 4.92 15.91 18.81
CA THR A 131 4.52 15.52 20.17
C THR A 131 5.72 15.07 21.01
N LEU A 132 6.58 14.20 20.46
CA LEU A 132 7.81 13.76 21.11
C LEU A 132 8.76 14.93 21.38
N LYS A 133 8.88 15.87 20.45
CA LYS A 133 9.69 17.08 20.62
C LYS A 133 9.17 17.97 21.75
N LYS A 134 7.85 18.16 21.85
CA LYS A 134 7.24 18.90 22.97
C LYS A 134 7.55 18.23 24.31
N GLN A 135 7.41 16.91 24.39
CA GLN A 135 7.74 16.16 25.60
C GLN A 135 9.23 16.27 25.96
N LEU A 136 10.11 16.18 24.96
CA LEU A 136 11.55 16.31 25.15
C LEU A 136 11.93 17.69 25.68
N ASN A 137 11.38 18.77 25.11
CA ASN A 137 11.61 20.12 25.60
C ASN A 137 11.15 20.27 27.06
N TYR A 138 9.95 19.80 27.39
CA TYR A 138 9.43 19.83 28.76
C TYR A 138 10.36 19.10 29.75
N GLN A 139 10.84 17.90 29.39
CA GLN A 139 11.76 17.14 30.24
C GLN A 139 13.13 17.82 30.36
N GLN A 140 13.60 18.51 29.32
CA GLN A 140 14.83 19.29 29.37
C GLN A 140 14.71 20.52 30.28
N ASP A 141 13.59 21.24 30.22
CA ASP A 141 13.31 22.36 31.12
C ASP A 141 13.25 21.88 32.57
N GLN A 142 12.58 20.75 32.82
CA GLN A 142 12.55 20.12 34.15
C GLN A 142 13.95 19.73 34.63
N LEU A 143 14.79 19.17 33.76
CA LEU A 143 16.18 18.83 34.08
C LEU A 143 16.98 20.08 34.45
N GLN A 144 16.82 21.18 33.71
CA GLN A 144 17.48 22.44 33.99
C GLN A 144 17.07 23.00 35.35
N GLN A 145 15.78 22.96 35.68
CA GLN A 145 15.29 23.37 36.99
C GLN A 145 15.93 22.53 38.11
N LEU A 146 15.92 21.20 37.98
CA LEU A 146 16.52 20.31 38.98
C LEU A 146 18.02 20.57 39.15
N GLN A 147 18.74 20.91 38.07
CA GLN A 147 20.15 21.28 38.15
C GLN A 147 20.37 22.60 38.89
N GLN A 148 19.49 23.60 38.68
CA GLN A 148 19.54 24.84 39.44
C GLN A 148 19.27 24.61 40.93
N ASP A 149 18.27 23.78 41.26
CA ASP A 149 17.95 23.40 42.64
C ASP A 149 19.14 22.69 43.30
N LYS A 150 19.81 21.79 42.57
CA LYS A 150 21.03 21.11 43.04
C LYS A 150 22.11 22.11 43.43
N ILE A 151 22.35 23.12 42.58
CA ILE A 151 23.33 24.18 42.85
C ILE A 151 22.93 24.96 44.11
N ALA A 152 21.65 25.30 44.26
CA ALA A 152 21.15 26.00 45.43
C ALA A 152 21.34 25.18 46.73
N PHE A 153 20.98 23.90 46.72
CA PHE A 153 21.18 23.02 47.88
C PHE A 153 22.67 22.82 48.22
N LYS A 154 23.54 22.70 47.21
CA LYS A 154 24.98 22.62 47.43
C LYS A 154 25.56 23.91 48.01
N ARG A 155 25.07 25.08 47.59
CA ARG A 155 25.43 26.36 48.23
C ARG A 155 25.03 26.38 49.70
N GLN A 156 23.81 25.95 50.02
CA GLN A 156 23.35 25.87 51.40
C GLN A 156 24.20 24.90 52.24
N GLU A 157 24.55 23.74 51.69
CA GLU A 157 25.45 22.77 52.33
C GLU A 157 26.81 23.40 52.66
N MET A 158 27.40 24.14 51.71
CA MET A 158 28.67 24.85 51.92
C MET A 158 28.58 25.92 53.02
N GLU A 159 27.45 26.64 53.13
CA GLU A 159 27.26 27.64 54.19
C GLU A 159 27.20 27.01 55.58
N TYR A 160 26.59 25.84 55.74
CA TYR A 160 26.65 25.10 57.01
C TYR A 160 28.06 24.64 57.34
N HIS A 161 28.80 24.15 56.35
CA HIS A 161 30.21 23.78 56.52
C HIS A 161 31.06 24.98 56.96
N ARG A 162 30.89 26.14 56.33
CA ARG A 162 31.60 27.38 56.70
C ARG A 162 31.32 27.82 58.13
N LYS A 163 30.09 27.62 58.60
CA LYS A 163 29.67 27.94 59.97
C LYS A 163 30.07 26.86 60.99
N GLY A 164 30.68 25.75 60.56
CA GLY A 164 31.00 24.61 61.42
C GLY A 164 29.75 23.91 61.98
N GLN A 165 28.58 24.12 61.36
CA GLN A 165 27.31 23.57 61.81
C GLN A 165 27.03 22.22 61.12
N ALA A 166 26.35 21.32 61.83
CA ALA A 166 25.88 20.08 61.24
C ALA A 166 24.83 20.34 60.16
N ILE A 167 24.95 19.67 59.00
CA ILE A 167 23.99 19.77 57.91
C ILE A 167 22.64 19.18 58.34
N PRO A 168 21.52 19.92 58.21
CA PRO A 168 20.20 19.39 58.53
C PRO A 168 19.85 18.14 57.72
N ALA A 169 19.20 17.16 58.35
CA ALA A 169 18.77 15.92 57.68
C ALA A 169 17.87 16.19 56.46
N GLN A 170 17.00 17.21 56.55
CA GLN A 170 16.15 17.63 55.44
C GLN A 170 16.96 18.06 54.20
N LEU A 171 18.07 18.78 54.38
CA LEU A 171 18.91 19.22 53.26
C LEU A 171 19.58 18.02 52.56
N LYS A 172 20.03 17.03 53.34
CA LYS A 172 20.58 15.78 52.79
C LYS A 172 19.54 15.02 51.98
N ASN A 173 18.33 14.86 52.52
CA ASN A 173 17.22 14.21 51.83
C ASN A 173 16.83 14.94 50.54
N ASN A 174 16.79 16.28 50.55
CA ASN A 174 16.51 17.09 49.37
C ASN A 174 17.57 16.89 48.28
N LEU A 175 18.85 16.88 48.65
CA LEU A 175 19.95 16.60 47.71
C LEU A 175 19.85 15.20 47.11
N GLU A 176 19.57 14.19 47.93
CA GLU A 176 19.43 12.81 47.47
C GLU A 176 18.24 12.66 46.51
N ASN A 177 17.07 13.19 46.89
CA ASN A 177 15.88 13.16 46.04
C ASN A 177 16.07 13.92 44.74
N ASN A 178 16.71 15.10 44.80
CA ASN A 178 17.03 15.88 43.61
C ASN A 178 17.98 15.11 42.66
N ASN A 179 19.03 14.46 43.19
CA ASN A 179 19.93 13.63 42.38
C ASN A 179 19.18 12.46 41.71
N ARG A 180 18.34 11.74 42.47
CA ARG A 180 17.51 10.66 41.92
C ARG A 180 16.58 11.15 40.82
N ASN A 181 15.96 12.32 41.01
CA ASN A 181 15.09 12.93 40.02
C ASN A 181 15.87 13.34 38.76
N ILE A 182 17.07 13.91 38.91
CA ILE A 182 17.95 14.23 37.78
C ILE A 182 18.25 12.96 36.96
N ASP A 183 18.61 11.86 37.63
CA ASP A 183 18.95 10.62 36.93
C ASP A 183 17.73 9.99 36.24
N ASN A 184 16.56 10.07 36.86
CA ASN A 184 15.31 9.62 36.25
C ASN A 184 14.95 10.45 35.02
N VAL A 185 14.99 11.78 35.11
CA VAL A 185 14.70 12.67 33.98
C VAL A 185 15.69 12.47 32.84
N LYS A 186 16.99 12.31 33.14
CA LYS A 186 18.00 11.98 32.11
C LYS A 186 17.66 10.69 31.37
N ARG A 187 17.29 9.62 32.09
CA ARG A 187 16.86 8.35 31.47
C ARG A 187 15.62 8.56 30.59
N THR A 188 14.66 9.36 31.03
CA THR A 188 13.47 9.70 30.24
C THR A 188 13.83 10.48 28.98
N VAL A 189 14.70 11.49 29.08
CA VAL A 189 15.16 12.28 27.91
C VAL A 189 15.84 11.38 26.88
N GLU A 190 16.72 10.48 27.31
CA GLU A 190 17.37 9.52 26.41
C GLU A 190 16.37 8.57 25.75
N SER A 191 15.40 8.05 26.52
CA SER A 191 14.32 7.23 25.96
C SER A 191 13.50 7.99 24.92
N LEU A 192 13.18 9.26 25.16
CA LEU A 192 12.43 10.10 24.23
C LEU A 192 13.24 10.41 22.96
N ARG A 193 14.55 10.66 23.08
CA ARG A 193 15.46 10.83 21.93
C ARG A 193 15.49 9.58 21.06
N ASN A 194 15.65 8.41 21.68
CA ASN A 194 15.64 7.13 20.97
C ASN A 194 14.29 6.89 20.29
N ALA A 195 13.18 7.17 20.97
CA ALA A 195 11.86 7.06 20.38
C ALA A 195 11.66 8.00 19.20
N TYR A 196 12.19 9.23 19.28
CA TYR A 196 12.15 10.21 18.17
C TYR A 196 12.88 9.67 16.94
N HIS A 197 14.15 9.27 17.08
CA HIS A 197 14.95 8.76 15.97
C HIS A 197 14.38 7.47 15.38
N LYS A 198 13.90 6.57 16.24
CA LYS A 198 13.25 5.34 15.78
C LYS A 198 11.98 5.65 14.97
N THR A 199 11.13 6.54 15.47
CA THR A 199 9.91 6.95 14.76
C THR A 199 10.25 7.59 13.42
N GLU A 200 11.25 8.46 13.38
CA GLU A 200 11.73 9.09 12.15
C GLU A 200 12.15 8.02 11.13
N SER A 201 13.02 7.09 11.51
CA SER A 201 13.48 6.00 10.63
C SER A 201 12.33 5.09 10.17
N ASP A 202 11.47 4.65 11.09
CA ASP A 202 10.35 3.74 10.78
C ASP A 202 9.40 4.38 9.75
N TYR A 203 9.11 5.68 9.91
CA TYR A 203 8.23 6.39 8.99
C TYR A 203 8.88 6.72 7.65
N GLU A 204 10.19 6.98 7.59
CA GLU A 204 10.90 7.12 6.32
C GLU A 204 10.77 5.85 5.47
N ASP A 205 10.97 4.66 6.07
CA ASP A 205 10.82 3.39 5.38
C ASP A 205 9.38 3.16 4.88
N ILE A 206 8.38 3.49 5.71
CA ILE A 206 6.95 3.42 5.36
C ILE A 206 6.63 4.35 4.17
N ILE A 207 7.08 5.60 4.23
CA ILE A 207 6.84 6.60 3.18
C ILE A 207 7.53 6.19 1.88
N ASN A 208 8.77 5.69 1.96
CA ASN A 208 9.51 5.18 0.81
C ASN A 208 8.79 4.02 0.15
N ARG A 209 8.29 3.05 0.93
CA ARG A 209 7.55 1.91 0.40
C ARG A 209 6.23 2.34 -0.23
N LEU A 210 5.45 3.20 0.42
CA LEU A 210 4.20 3.73 -0.12
C LEU A 210 4.41 4.48 -1.43
N ARG A 211 5.47 5.28 -1.54
CA ARG A 211 5.82 6.01 -2.76
C ARG A 211 6.08 5.09 -3.94
N ILE A 212 6.83 4.00 -3.71
CA ILE A 212 7.05 2.97 -4.74
C ILE A 212 5.72 2.33 -5.16
N LEU A 213 4.83 2.03 -4.21
CA LEU A 213 3.53 1.44 -4.51
C LEU A 213 2.63 2.38 -5.32
N GLU A 214 2.61 3.68 -5.00
CA GLU A 214 1.87 4.70 -5.75
C GLU A 214 2.40 4.85 -7.18
N GLN A 215 3.73 4.86 -7.37
CA GLN A 215 4.35 4.90 -8.70
C GLN A 215 4.01 3.66 -9.53
N ASN A 216 4.03 2.47 -8.92
CA ASN A 216 3.68 1.22 -9.58
C ASN A 216 2.20 1.18 -10.00
N ASP A 217 1.31 1.72 -9.18
CA ASP A 217 -0.12 1.82 -9.52
C ASP A 217 -0.33 2.80 -10.68
N ALA A 218 0.34 3.97 -10.65
CA ALA A 218 0.26 4.95 -11.73
C ALA A 218 0.74 4.40 -13.08
N ASN A 219 1.81 3.59 -13.06
CA ASN A 219 2.34 2.92 -14.26
C ASN A 219 1.42 1.80 -14.78
N ARG A 220 0.55 1.21 -13.94
CA ARG A 220 -0.43 0.20 -14.39
C ARG A 220 -1.68 0.82 -15.01
N THR A 221 -1.98 2.07 -14.67
CA THR A 221 -3.14 2.81 -15.19
C THR A 221 -2.85 3.59 -16.48
N ARG A 222 -1.59 3.63 -16.92
CA ARG A 222 -1.17 4.19 -18.21
C ARG A 222 -1.01 3.06 -19.22
#